data_AF-A0A1V3X4X7-F1
#
_entry.id   AF-A0A1V3X4X7-F1
#
_cell.length_a   1.000
_cell.length_b   1.000
_cell.length_c   1.000
_cell.angle_alpha   90.00
_cell.angle_beta   90.00
_cell.angle_gamma   90.00
#
_symmetry.space_group_name_H-M   'P 1'
#
loop_
_entity.id
_entity.type
_entity.pdbx_description
1 polymer ?
#
loop_
_entity_poly.entity_id
_entity_poly.type
_entity_poly.pdbx_seq_one_letter_code
_entity_poly.pdbx_strand_id
1 'polypeptide(L)'
;MVLQAERARSFLSGLLVGLGVLMVVCLTALCNPHTGQRWLPLLLAGFTAGFLLLRGRSYVDRWQATTLAATGVIVVAAVVIRYALVLASPLSVSIAAAILVLLPAAGLTAAAVVPNTIYSPLFRKFVEWIEYLCLMPIFPLALWLMNVYAAIRYR
;
A
#
# COMPACT_ATOMS: atom_id res chain seq x y z
N MET A 1 -6.79 -18.86 -29.63
CA MET A 1 -7.06 -18.58 -28.20
C MET A 1 -5.88 -17.89 -27.49
N VAL A 2 -4.62 -18.25 -27.77
CA VAL A 2 -3.41 -17.67 -27.13
C VAL A 2 -3.27 -16.14 -27.33
N LEU A 3 -3.49 -15.63 -28.56
CA LEU A 3 -3.43 -14.19 -28.87
C LEU A 3 -4.44 -13.32 -28.08
N GLN A 4 -5.62 -13.86 -27.75
CA GLN A 4 -6.61 -13.13 -26.96
C GLN A 4 -6.21 -13.09 -25.48
N ALA A 5 -5.59 -14.16 -24.98
CA ALA A 5 -5.06 -14.23 -23.62
C ALA A 5 -3.89 -13.25 -23.42
N GLU A 6 -3.01 -13.09 -24.40
CA GLU A 6 -1.90 -12.11 -24.34
C GLU A 6 -2.41 -10.66 -24.31
N ARG A 7 -3.39 -10.31 -25.16
CA ARG A 7 -4.01 -8.99 -25.12
C ARG A 7 -4.72 -8.70 -23.79
N ALA A 8 -5.47 -9.66 -23.28
CA ALA A 8 -6.13 -9.51 -21.98
C ALA A 8 -5.10 -9.27 -20.87
N ARG A 9 -3.97 -9.98 -20.90
CA ARG A 9 -2.87 -9.79 -19.94
C ARG A 9 -2.24 -8.41 -20.04
N SER A 10 -2.00 -7.88 -21.25
CA SER A 10 -1.43 -6.54 -21.44
C SER A 10 -2.37 -5.42 -20.97
N PHE A 11 -3.68 -5.56 -21.20
CA PHE A 11 -4.67 -4.61 -20.68
C PHE A 11 -4.69 -4.63 -19.15
N LEU A 12 -4.67 -5.83 -18.55
CA LEU A 12 -4.70 -5.97 -17.09
C LEU A 12 -3.43 -5.41 -16.44
N SER A 13 -2.24 -5.61 -17.03
CA SER A 13 -1.01 -5.00 -16.53
C SER A 13 -0.99 -3.48 -16.70
N GLY A 14 -1.48 -2.96 -17.82
CA GLY A 14 -1.61 -1.51 -18.03
C GLY A 14 -2.55 -0.86 -17.00
N LEU A 15 -3.69 -1.50 -16.73
CA LEU A 15 -4.65 -1.03 -15.73
C LEU A 15 -4.07 -1.07 -14.32
N LEU A 16 -3.34 -2.13 -13.97
CA LEU A 16 -2.64 -2.26 -12.68
C LEU A 16 -1.61 -1.15 -12.48
N VAL A 17 -0.79 -0.86 -13.49
CA VAL A 17 0.22 0.21 -13.41
C VAL A 17 -0.46 1.58 -13.31
N GLY A 18 -1.47 1.85 -14.15
CA GLY A 18 -2.20 3.12 -14.15
C GLY A 18 -2.88 3.40 -12.81
N LEU A 19 -3.61 2.41 -12.27
CA LEU A 19 -4.21 2.50 -10.94
C LEU A 19 -3.14 2.65 -9.85
N GLY A 20 -2.02 1.94 -9.97
CA GLY A 20 -0.92 2.07 -9.01
C GLY A 20 -0.36 3.48 -8.95
N VAL A 21 -0.08 4.10 -10.10
CA VAL A 21 0.37 5.49 -10.18
C VAL A 21 -0.67 6.44 -9.60
N LEU A 22 -1.96 6.26 -9.95
CA LEU A 22 -3.04 7.09 -9.41
C LEU A 22 -3.10 7.00 -7.88
N MET A 23 -2.96 5.80 -7.32
CA MET A 23 -2.94 5.58 -5.88
C MET A 23 -1.75 6.28 -5.21
N VAL A 24 -0.55 6.20 -5.81
CA VAL A 24 0.63 6.91 -5.32
C VAL A 24 0.36 8.42 -5.28
N VAL A 25 -0.14 9.00 -6.37
CA VAL A 25 -0.40 10.43 -6.46
C VAL A 25 -1.47 10.85 -5.44
N CYS A 26 -2.61 10.15 -5.38
CA CYS A 26 -3.70 10.47 -4.46
C CYS A 26 -3.29 10.37 -2.99
N LEU A 27 -2.64 9.28 -2.58
CA LEU A 27 -2.20 9.08 -1.20
C LEU A 27 -1.12 10.09 -0.82
N THR A 28 -0.16 10.32 -1.72
CA THR A 28 0.90 11.31 -1.50
C THR A 28 0.30 12.70 -1.34
N ALA A 29 -0.68 13.08 -2.17
CA ALA A 29 -1.38 14.37 -2.09
C ALA A 29 -2.21 14.53 -0.79
N LEU A 30 -2.93 13.48 -0.39
CA LEU A 30 -3.71 13.43 0.85
C LEU A 30 -2.85 13.60 2.11
N CYS A 31 -1.65 13.02 2.10
CA CYS A 31 -0.68 13.07 3.20
C CYS A 31 -0.01 14.45 3.30
N ASN A 32 -0.78 15.51 3.51
CA ASN A 32 -0.24 16.86 3.69
C ASN A 32 0.09 17.11 5.18
N PRO A 33 1.35 17.41 5.54
CA PRO A 33 1.73 17.64 6.93
C PRO A 33 1.28 18.98 7.51
N HIS A 34 0.65 19.87 6.73
CA HIS A 34 0.11 21.13 7.26
C HIS A 34 -1.31 21.01 7.83
N THR A 35 -2.02 19.89 7.58
CA THR A 35 -3.37 19.70 8.12
C THR A 35 -3.33 19.28 9.58
N GLY A 36 -4.37 19.62 10.37
CA GLY A 36 -4.48 19.23 11.78
C GLY A 36 -4.71 17.73 12.00
N GLN A 37 -5.23 17.02 10.98
CA GLN A 37 -5.65 15.61 11.05
C GLN A 37 -4.62 14.64 10.43
N ARG A 38 -3.31 14.87 10.60
CA ARG A 38 -2.22 14.17 9.87
C ARG A 38 -2.24 12.64 10.00
N TRP A 39 -2.80 12.14 11.10
CA TRP A 39 -2.79 10.73 11.47
C TRP A 39 -3.78 9.90 10.63
N LEU A 40 -4.90 10.49 10.18
CA LEU A 40 -5.90 9.83 9.34
C LEU A 40 -5.36 9.42 7.96
N PRO A 41 -4.79 10.33 7.14
CA PRO A 41 -4.27 9.98 5.82
C PRO A 41 -3.04 9.08 5.93
N LEU A 42 -2.25 9.17 7.00
CA LEU A 42 -1.14 8.24 7.26
C LEU A 42 -1.62 6.82 7.51
N LEU A 43 -2.66 6.64 8.35
CA LEU A 43 -3.26 5.32 8.57
C LEU A 43 -3.85 4.76 7.28
N LEU A 44 -4.59 5.57 6.53
CA LEU A 44 -5.15 5.17 5.24
C LEU A 44 -4.03 4.72 4.27
N ALA A 45 -2.97 5.51 4.11
CA ALA A 45 -1.85 5.14 3.25
C ALA A 45 -1.15 3.86 3.72
N GLY A 46 -0.96 3.68 5.02
CA GLY A 46 -0.39 2.47 5.61
C GLY A 46 -1.23 1.22 5.36
N PHE A 47 -2.54 1.27 5.64
CA PHE A 47 -3.45 0.17 5.36
C PHE A 47 -3.51 -0.18 3.88
N THR A 48 -3.51 0.83 3.01
CA THR A 48 -3.57 0.63 1.57
C THR A 48 -2.28 0.03 1.01
N ALA A 49 -1.11 0.49 1.48
CA ALA A 49 0.18 -0.10 1.11
C ALA A 49 0.33 -1.53 1.64
N GLY A 50 -0.08 -1.78 2.89
CA GLY A 50 -0.11 -3.11 3.49
C GLY A 50 -1.00 -4.07 2.70
N PHE A 51 -2.19 -3.61 2.33
CA PHE A 51 -3.10 -4.36 1.46
C PHE A 51 -2.46 -4.68 0.11
N LEU A 52 -1.86 -3.71 -0.58
CA LEU A 52 -1.17 -3.93 -1.87
C LEU A 52 -0.03 -4.95 -1.77
N LEU A 53 0.74 -4.91 -0.68
CA LEU A 53 1.83 -5.86 -0.43
C LEU A 53 1.29 -7.29 -0.18
N LEU A 54 0.22 -7.42 0.60
CA LEU A 54 -0.43 -8.71 0.87
C LEU A 54 -1.09 -9.28 -0.40
N ARG A 55 -1.76 -8.42 -1.16
CA ARG A 55 -2.47 -8.75 -2.40
C ARG A 55 -1.54 -9.29 -3.49
N GLY A 56 -0.28 -8.82 -3.54
CA GLY A 56 0.75 -9.33 -4.46
C GLY A 56 0.96 -10.85 -4.37
N ARG A 57 0.65 -11.46 -3.22
CA ARG A 57 0.76 -12.92 -3.01
C ARG A 57 -0.31 -13.75 -3.68
N SER A 58 -1.46 -13.16 -4.00
CA SER A 58 -2.63 -13.87 -4.55
C SER A 58 -2.53 -14.08 -6.07
N TYR A 59 -1.62 -13.37 -6.75
CA TYR A 59 -1.43 -13.50 -8.19
C TYR A 59 -0.51 -14.67 -8.53
N VAL A 60 -1.02 -15.58 -9.36
CA VAL A 60 -0.28 -16.74 -9.92
C VAL A 60 0.85 -16.27 -10.87
N ASP A 61 0.71 -15.08 -11.46
CA ASP A 61 1.68 -14.47 -12.36
C ASP A 61 2.73 -13.62 -11.60
N ARG A 62 3.99 -14.07 -11.63
CA ARG A 62 5.15 -13.40 -11.00
C ARG A 62 5.26 -11.92 -11.35
N TRP A 63 4.99 -11.57 -12.61
CA TRP A 63 5.06 -10.18 -13.09
C TRP A 63 4.04 -9.25 -12.42
N GLN A 64 2.78 -9.69 -12.27
CA GLN A 64 1.74 -8.87 -11.64
C GLN A 64 1.97 -8.74 -10.13
N ALA A 65 2.40 -9.83 -9.49
CA ALA A 65 2.79 -9.84 -8.08
C ALA A 65 3.89 -8.80 -7.79
N THR A 66 4.96 -8.78 -8.59
CA THR A 66 6.06 -7.82 -8.40
C THR A 66 5.62 -6.38 -8.64
N THR A 67 4.80 -6.11 -9.66
CA THR A 67 4.30 -4.75 -9.92
C THR A 67 3.42 -4.22 -8.78
N LEU A 68 2.61 -5.07 -8.16
CA LEU A 68 1.74 -4.67 -7.05
C LEU A 68 2.56 -4.39 -5.79
N ALA A 69 3.52 -5.27 -5.50
CA ALA A 69 4.43 -5.08 -4.39
C ALA A 69 5.28 -3.80 -4.56
N ALA A 70 5.82 -3.58 -5.76
CA ALA A 70 6.56 -2.37 -6.09
C ALA A 70 5.69 -1.11 -5.91
N THR A 71 4.44 -1.15 -6.37
CA THR A 71 3.48 -0.04 -6.15
C THR A 71 3.30 0.26 -4.66
N GLY A 72 3.10 -0.76 -3.81
CA GLY A 72 2.98 -0.57 -2.37
C GLY A 72 4.22 0.08 -1.74
N VAL A 73 5.42 -0.34 -2.16
CA VAL A 73 6.68 0.26 -1.70
C VAL A 73 6.82 1.71 -2.19
N ILE A 74 6.47 1.99 -3.45
CA ILE A 74 6.51 3.33 -4.02
C ILE A 74 5.55 4.27 -3.29
N VAL A 75 4.34 3.81 -2.93
CA VAL A 75 3.39 4.58 -2.12
C VAL A 75 4.03 5.00 -0.80
N VAL A 76 4.63 4.05 -0.06
CA VAL A 76 5.25 4.38 1.24
C VAL A 76 6.43 5.32 1.05
N ALA A 77 7.31 5.04 0.07
CA ALA A 77 8.45 5.89 -0.22
C ALA A 77 8.04 7.32 -0.58
N ALA A 78 7.03 7.50 -1.43
CA ALA A 78 6.54 8.81 -1.83
C ALA A 78 5.96 9.61 -0.66
N VAL A 79 5.16 8.97 0.21
CA VAL A 79 4.61 9.60 1.43
C VAL A 79 5.75 10.01 2.38
N VAL A 80 6.72 9.13 2.59
CA VAL A 80 7.86 9.35 3.48
C VAL A 80 8.75 10.48 2.96
N ILE A 81 9.09 10.48 1.67
CA ILE A 81 9.89 11.54 1.03
C ILE A 81 9.16 12.88 1.14
N ARG A 82 7.84 12.91 0.88
CA ARG A 82 7.04 14.14 1.06
C ARG A 82 7.10 14.65 2.49
N TYR A 83 6.97 13.77 3.49
CA TYR A 83 7.08 14.15 4.89
C TYR A 83 8.46 14.70 5.24
N ALA A 84 9.53 14.06 4.77
CA ALA A 84 10.90 14.51 4.99
C ALA A 84 11.17 15.89 4.34
N LEU A 85 10.70 16.10 3.11
CA LEU A 85 10.85 17.37 2.39
C LEU A 85 10.08 18.52 3.04
N VAL A 86 8.88 18.25 3.56
CA VAL A 86 8.00 19.32 4.05
C VAL A 86 8.24 19.63 5.54
N LEU A 87 8.56 18.64 6.39
CA LEU A 87 8.94 18.92 7.79
C LEU A 87 10.38 19.42 7.92
N ALA A 88 11.28 19.01 7.00
CA ALA A 88 12.70 19.37 6.99
C ALA A 88 13.41 19.25 8.36
N SER A 89 12.93 18.35 9.23
CA SER A 89 13.45 18.18 10.58
C SER A 89 14.35 16.94 10.65
N PRO A 90 15.44 16.95 11.46
CA PRO A 90 16.38 15.81 11.54
C PRO A 90 15.70 14.49 11.93
N LEU A 91 14.67 14.57 12.79
CA LEU A 91 13.86 13.43 13.21
C LEU A 91 13.00 12.86 12.06
N SER A 92 12.43 13.73 11.23
CA SER A 92 11.61 13.29 10.09
C SER A 92 12.45 12.55 9.04
N VAL A 93 13.67 13.02 8.81
CA VAL A 93 14.62 12.40 7.86
C VAL A 93 15.15 11.08 8.40
N SER A 94 15.43 10.96 9.71
CA SER A 94 15.89 9.69 10.28
C SER A 94 14.81 8.61 10.27
N ILE A 95 13.57 8.96 10.61
CA ILE A 95 12.42 8.06 10.52
C ILE A 95 12.18 7.66 9.06
N ALA A 96 12.29 8.62 8.13
CA ALA A 96 12.16 8.37 6.71
C ALA A 96 13.19 7.35 6.21
N ALA A 97 14.46 7.56 6.53
CA ALA A 97 15.55 6.66 6.17
C ALA A 97 15.35 5.26 6.81
N ALA A 98 14.94 5.20 8.07
CA ALA A 98 14.68 3.93 8.76
C ALA A 98 13.59 3.12 8.04
N ILE A 99 12.46 3.75 7.70
CA ILE A 99 11.35 3.09 7.00
C ILE A 99 11.79 2.64 5.60
N LEU A 100 12.54 3.49 4.89
CA LEU A 100 12.99 3.20 3.52
C LEU A 100 14.01 2.05 3.45
N VAL A 101 14.73 1.77 4.54
CA VAL A 101 15.65 0.63 4.66
C VAL A 101 14.95 -0.62 5.21
N LEU A 102 14.12 -0.46 6.24
CA LEU A 102 13.42 -1.57 6.89
C LEU A 102 12.41 -2.26 5.95
N LEU A 103 11.69 -1.50 5.12
CA LEU A 103 10.70 -2.08 4.21
C LEU A 103 11.32 -3.03 3.17
N PRO A 104 12.34 -2.63 2.40
CA PRO A 104 13.02 -3.52 1.47
C PRO A 104 13.69 -4.69 2.20
N ALA A 105 14.32 -4.44 3.36
CA ALA A 105 14.94 -5.50 4.15
C ALA A 105 13.92 -6.55 4.62
N ALA A 106 12.75 -6.12 5.12
CA ALA A 106 11.66 -7.01 5.50
C ALA A 106 11.07 -7.76 4.30
N GLY A 107 10.98 -7.11 3.13
CA GLY A 107 10.57 -7.75 1.89
C GLY A 107 11.55 -8.83 1.41
N LEU A 108 12.86 -8.54 1.49
CA LEU A 108 13.94 -9.47 1.16
C LEU A 108 13.98 -10.67 2.11
N THR A 109 13.86 -10.44 3.42
CA THR A 109 13.82 -11.53 4.40
C THR A 109 12.57 -12.38 4.23
N ALA A 110 11.40 -11.77 4.02
CA ALA A 110 10.19 -12.51 3.70
C ALA A 110 10.33 -13.33 2.42
N ALA A 111 10.91 -12.77 1.36
CA ALA A 111 11.16 -13.47 0.10
C ALA A 111 12.17 -14.62 0.23
N ALA A 112 13.13 -14.54 1.15
CA ALA A 112 14.11 -15.58 1.42
C ALA A 112 13.59 -16.71 2.33
N VAL A 113 12.69 -16.39 3.26
CA VAL A 113 12.11 -17.36 4.22
C VAL A 113 10.95 -18.15 3.59
N VAL A 114 10.11 -17.47 2.80
CA VAL A 114 8.92 -18.05 2.13
C VAL A 114 9.18 -19.33 1.31
N PRO A 115 10.26 -19.46 0.53
CA PRO A 115 10.52 -20.66 -0.27
C PRO A 115 10.86 -21.90 0.57
N ASN A 116 11.36 -21.72 1.80
CA ASN A 116 11.90 -22.80 2.62
C ASN A 116 10.91 -23.36 3.67
N THR A 117 9.73 -22.76 3.84
CA THR A 117 8.73 -23.23 4.81
C THR A 117 7.59 -23.96 4.12
N ILE A 118 7.37 -25.22 4.46
CA ILE A 118 6.16 -25.97 4.10
C ILE A 118 4.96 -25.17 4.62
N TYR A 119 4.14 -24.63 3.71
CA TYR A 119 3.01 -23.77 4.04
C TYR A 119 2.00 -24.51 4.91
N SER A 120 1.88 -24.14 6.19
CA SER A 120 0.76 -24.59 7.00
C SER A 120 -0.53 -23.91 6.49
N PRO A 121 -1.65 -24.63 6.36
CA PRO A 121 -2.93 -24.05 5.93
C PRO A 121 -3.39 -22.90 6.85
N LEU A 122 -2.92 -22.89 8.10
CA LEU A 122 -3.15 -21.81 9.06
C LEU A 122 -2.50 -20.50 8.61
N PHE A 123 -1.23 -20.53 8.19
CA PHE A 123 -0.52 -19.31 7.80
C PHE A 123 -1.19 -18.62 6.60
N ARG A 124 -1.65 -19.40 5.63
CA ARG A 124 -2.39 -18.87 4.47
C ARG A 124 -3.68 -18.16 4.92
N LYS A 125 -4.41 -18.75 5.86
CA LYS A 125 -5.66 -18.17 6.37
C LYS A 125 -5.41 -16.93 7.23
N PHE A 126 -4.35 -16.92 8.04
CA PHE A 126 -3.94 -15.74 8.80
C PHE A 126 -3.61 -14.55 7.89
N VAL A 127 -2.84 -14.78 6.83
CA VAL A 127 -2.50 -13.73 5.84
C VAL A 127 -3.76 -13.17 5.19
N GLU A 128 -4.71 -14.04 4.81
CA GLU A 128 -5.99 -13.62 4.22
C GLU A 128 -6.82 -12.79 5.21
N TRP A 129 -6.85 -13.17 6.48
CA TRP A 129 -7.50 -12.39 7.54
C TRP A 129 -6.86 -11.02 7.73
N ILE A 130 -5.53 -10.92 7.67
CA ILE A 130 -4.83 -9.64 7.73
C ILE A 130 -5.16 -8.79 6.50
N GLU A 131 -5.25 -9.40 5.31
CA GLU A 131 -5.66 -8.70 4.09
C GLU A 131 -7.07 -8.09 4.26
N TYR A 132 -8.03 -8.86 4.78
CA TYR A 132 -9.38 -8.34 5.08
C TYR A 132 -9.37 -7.27 6.17
N LEU A 133 -8.55 -7.44 7.22
CA LEU A 133 -8.41 -6.47 8.28
C LEU A 133 -7.79 -5.15 7.79
N CYS A 134 -6.91 -5.20 6.79
CA CYS A 134 -6.38 -4.00 6.14
C CYS A 134 -7.40 -3.34 5.21
N LEU A 135 -8.29 -4.11 4.58
CA LEU A 135 -9.28 -3.62 3.63
C LEU A 135 -10.48 -2.96 4.32
N MET A 136 -10.99 -3.58 5.40
CA MET A 136 -12.14 -3.08 6.14
C MET A 136 -12.07 -1.61 6.56
N PRO A 137 -10.97 -1.10 7.15
CA PRO A 137 -10.90 0.27 7.65
C PRO A 137 -10.72 1.31 6.53
N ILE A 138 -10.36 0.91 5.30
CA ILE A 138 -10.14 1.86 4.19
C ILE A 138 -11.42 2.66 3.89
N PHE A 139 -12.57 1.99 3.87
CA PHE A 139 -13.87 2.62 3.62
C PHE A 139 -14.28 3.65 4.69
N PRO A 140 -14.33 3.30 6.00
CA PRO A 140 -14.69 4.27 7.03
C PRO A 140 -13.65 5.39 7.16
N LEU A 141 -12.35 5.11 6.98
CA LEU A 141 -11.31 6.15 6.99
C LEU A 141 -11.48 7.13 5.82
N ALA A 142 -11.82 6.63 4.62
CA ALA A 142 -12.08 7.48 3.45
C ALA A 142 -13.30 8.39 3.67
N LEU A 143 -14.41 7.83 4.18
CA LEU A 143 -15.61 8.61 4.50
C LEU A 143 -15.36 9.67 5.58
N TRP A 144 -14.51 9.34 6.56
CA TRP A 144 -14.09 10.31 7.57
C TRP A 144 -13.23 11.41 6.98
N LEU A 145 -12.30 11.06 6.09
CA LEU A 145 -11.44 12.04 5.44
C LEU A 145 -12.22 12.98 4.50
N MET A 146 -13.31 12.49 3.89
CA MET A 146 -14.26 13.31 3.14
C MET A 146 -15.18 14.16 4.04
N ASN A 147 -14.95 14.14 5.37
CA ASN A 147 -15.70 14.89 6.38
C ASN A 147 -17.20 14.54 6.43
N VAL A 148 -17.60 13.36 5.93
CA VAL A 148 -19.00 12.91 5.89
C VAL A 148 -19.58 12.79 7.30
N TYR A 149 -18.79 12.29 8.25
CA TYR A 149 -19.22 12.20 9.66
C TYR A 149 -19.43 13.57 10.30
N ALA A 150 -18.65 14.59 9.92
CA ALA A 150 -18.88 15.95 10.40
C ALA A 150 -20.15 16.54 9.77
N ALA A 151 -20.41 16.28 8.49
CA ALA A 151 -21.62 16.73 7.81
C ALA A 151 -22.91 16.13 8.42
N ILE A 152 -22.86 14.87 8.88
CA ILE A 152 -23.99 14.22 9.56
C ILE A 152 -24.17 14.76 10.98
N ARG A 153 -23.08 15.10 11.69
CA ARG A 153 -23.14 15.62 13.07
C ARG A 153 -23.70 17.04 13.19
N TYR A 154 -23.65 17.83 12.12
CA TYR A 154 -24.13 19.22 12.08
C TYR A 154 -25.59 19.38 11.60
N ARG A 155 -26.30 18.28 11.32
CA ARG A 155 -27.75 18.26 11.08
C ARG A 155 -28.49 17.81 12.31
#